data_AF-A0A381ZHQ5-F1
#
_entry.id   AF-A0A381ZHQ5-F1
#
_cell.length_a   1.000
_cell.length_b   1.000
_cell.length_c   1.000
_cell.angle_alpha   90.00
_cell.angle_beta   90.00
_cell.angle_gamma   90.00
#
_symmetry.space_group_name_H-M   'P 1'
#
loop_
_entity.id
_entity.type
_entity.pdbx_description
1 polymer ?
#
loop_
_entity_poly.entity_id
_entity_poly.type
_entity_poly.pdbx_seq_one_letter_code
_entity_poly.pdbx_strand_id
1 'polypeptide(L)'
;MTAKRGVFLVGFAVAATSGGSVLAQTTSAPVTPERAMFSDYCVVCHNDMRVTGGLSLEHVDLSRLAVDADETEVWENIARKLRTRAMPPPGRQRPSESQYEAVAARVETELDDAAEAAPNPGRRPAVHRLNRAEYTNTIRDLFALEVDGAVLLPADDSGYGFDNIADVLSVSPMLTERYLSAARKISRLAVGDLSLAPSTEIFEVNKYLHQDARVSEDLPFGSR
;
A
#
# COMPACT_ATOMS: atom_id res chain seq x y z
N MET A 1 -63.06 55.16 14.43
CA MET A 1 -62.26 54.12 13.76
C MET A 1 -62.27 54.42 12.27
N THR A 2 -61.24 55.11 11.79
CA THR A 2 -61.16 55.62 10.41
C THR A 2 -59.72 55.51 9.96
N ALA A 3 -59.45 54.55 9.07
CA ALA A 3 -58.17 54.46 8.38
C ALA A 3 -58.42 54.54 6.87
N LYS A 4 -57.81 55.55 6.27
CA LYS A 4 -57.97 56.04 4.89
C LYS A 4 -57.23 55.13 3.89
N ARG A 5 -57.80 55.00 2.70
CA ARG A 5 -57.18 54.41 1.50
C ARG A 5 -56.16 55.39 0.90
N GLY A 6 -54.95 54.92 0.64
CA GLY A 6 -53.92 55.63 -0.13
C GLY A 6 -53.61 54.88 -1.43
N VAL A 7 -53.60 55.61 -2.55
CA VAL A 7 -53.33 55.11 -3.91
C VAL A 7 -51.82 55.06 -4.14
N PHE A 8 -51.32 53.96 -4.71
CA PHE A 8 -49.91 53.78 -5.10
C PHE A 8 -49.70 54.19 -6.56
N LEU A 9 -48.68 55.01 -6.81
CA LEU A 9 -48.15 55.35 -8.13
C LEU A 9 -46.85 54.55 -8.37
N VAL A 10 -46.81 53.78 -9.46
CA VAL A 10 -45.67 52.96 -9.88
C VAL A 10 -44.76 53.80 -10.77
N GLY A 11 -43.50 53.99 -10.36
CA GLY A 11 -42.44 54.60 -11.17
C GLY A 11 -41.51 53.54 -11.73
N PHE A 12 -41.35 53.52 -13.06
CA PHE A 12 -40.45 52.61 -13.79
C PHE A 12 -39.08 53.28 -13.94
N ALA A 13 -38.03 52.69 -13.36
CA ALA A 13 -36.65 53.16 -13.52
C ALA A 13 -35.90 52.25 -14.50
N VAL A 14 -35.41 52.82 -15.60
CA VAL A 14 -34.57 52.15 -16.60
C VAL A 14 -33.10 52.30 -16.18
N ALA A 15 -32.43 51.19 -15.90
CA ALA A 15 -31.00 51.15 -15.60
C ALA A 15 -30.19 50.78 -16.87
N ALA A 16 -29.27 51.65 -17.26
CA ALA A 16 -28.35 51.42 -18.38
C ALA A 16 -27.13 50.62 -17.89
N THR A 17 -26.94 49.40 -18.41
CA THR A 17 -25.77 48.56 -18.13
C THR A 17 -24.67 48.84 -19.17
N SER A 18 -23.55 49.41 -18.73
CA SER A 18 -22.33 49.52 -19.52
C SER A 18 -21.58 48.18 -19.55
N GLY A 19 -21.53 47.53 -20.71
CA GLY A 19 -20.74 46.31 -20.92
C GLY A 19 -19.26 46.62 -21.07
N GLY A 20 -18.46 46.27 -20.07
CA GLY A 20 -16.99 46.23 -20.17
C GLY A 20 -16.55 44.85 -20.64
N SER A 21 -16.01 44.76 -21.85
CA SER A 21 -15.34 43.55 -22.34
C SER A 21 -13.99 43.39 -21.62
N VAL A 22 -13.91 42.43 -20.70
CA VAL A 22 -12.65 41.99 -20.10
C VAL A 22 -12.02 40.99 -21.06
N LEU A 23 -10.96 41.41 -21.75
CA LEU A 23 -10.07 40.49 -22.48
C LEU A 23 -9.29 39.68 -21.44
N ALA A 24 -9.60 38.38 -21.34
CA ALA A 24 -8.80 37.44 -20.57
C ALA A 24 -7.41 37.34 -21.20
N GLN A 25 -6.40 37.88 -20.51
CA GLN A 25 -5.00 37.61 -20.85
C GLN A 25 -4.68 36.21 -20.35
N THR A 26 -4.44 35.28 -21.28
CA THR A 26 -3.85 33.98 -20.98
C THR A 26 -2.40 34.22 -20.54
N THR A 27 -2.17 34.33 -19.23
CA THR A 27 -0.82 34.34 -18.68
C THR A 27 -0.19 32.97 -18.92
N SER A 28 0.77 32.90 -19.85
CA SER A 28 1.61 31.72 -20.04
C SER A 28 2.32 31.40 -18.71
N ALA A 29 2.21 30.15 -18.26
CA ALA A 29 2.92 29.70 -17.06
C ALA A 29 4.43 30.01 -17.15
N PRO A 30 5.09 30.39 -16.04
CA PRO A 30 6.51 30.69 -16.06
C PRO A 30 7.31 29.49 -16.62
N VAL A 31 8.25 29.78 -17.52
CA VAL A 31 9.18 28.77 -18.05
C VAL A 31 10.19 28.47 -16.95
N THR A 32 10.09 27.30 -16.34
CA THR A 32 11.07 26.84 -15.38
C THR A 32 12.30 26.28 -16.12
N PRO A 33 13.49 26.27 -15.49
CA PRO A 33 14.70 25.69 -16.10
C PRO A 33 14.50 24.23 -16.56
N GLU A 34 13.66 23.48 -15.84
CA GLU A 34 13.32 22.09 -16.16
C GLU A 34 12.47 22.01 -17.43
N ARG A 35 11.46 22.88 -17.58
CA ARG A 35 10.63 22.95 -18.79
C ARG A 35 11.46 23.36 -20.02
N ALA A 36 12.41 24.28 -19.85
CA ALA A 36 13.34 24.66 -20.92
C ALA A 36 14.19 23.46 -21.38
N MET A 37 14.70 22.64 -20.44
CA MET A 37 15.45 21.44 -20.79
C MET A 37 14.61 20.44 -21.61
N PHE A 38 13.36 20.20 -21.24
CA PHE A 38 12.49 19.31 -22.03
C PHE A 38 12.28 19.84 -23.45
N SER A 39 12.06 21.15 -23.60
CA SER A 39 11.90 21.77 -24.92
C SER A 39 13.16 21.61 -25.79
N ASP A 40 14.33 21.90 -25.23
CA ASP A 40 15.60 21.92 -25.96
C ASP A 40 16.11 20.53 -26.34
N TYR A 41 15.90 19.52 -25.47
CA TYR A 41 16.56 18.21 -25.60
C TYR A 41 15.59 17.06 -25.89
N CYS A 42 14.32 17.15 -25.46
CA CYS A 42 13.36 16.05 -25.55
C CYS A 42 12.37 16.26 -26.71
N VAL A 43 11.72 17.42 -26.76
CA VAL A 43 10.63 17.73 -27.72
C VAL A 43 11.14 17.77 -29.17
N VAL A 44 12.43 17.94 -29.41
CA VAL A 44 13.02 17.85 -30.76
C VAL A 44 12.78 16.48 -31.43
N CYS A 45 12.62 15.41 -30.64
CA CYS A 45 12.38 14.04 -31.13
C CYS A 45 11.07 13.42 -30.62
N HIS A 46 10.66 13.76 -29.40
CA HIS A 46 9.45 13.27 -28.76
C HIS A 46 8.36 14.35 -28.83
N ASN A 47 7.81 14.54 -30.03
CA ASN A 47 6.73 15.49 -30.31
C ASN A 47 5.63 14.83 -31.13
N ASP A 48 4.53 15.53 -31.34
CA ASP A 48 3.34 14.97 -32.00
C ASP A 48 3.59 14.62 -33.48
N MET A 49 4.61 15.22 -34.09
CA MET A 49 4.97 14.97 -35.49
C MET A 49 5.93 13.79 -35.67
N ARG A 50 6.90 13.60 -34.76
CA ARG A 50 7.96 12.58 -34.88
C ARG A 50 7.68 11.33 -34.07
N VAL A 51 7.06 11.47 -32.90
CA VAL A 51 6.65 10.39 -31.98
C VAL A 51 7.76 9.33 -31.82
N THR A 52 9.00 9.77 -31.64
CA THR A 52 10.14 8.85 -31.59
C THR A 52 9.98 7.90 -30.40
N GLY A 53 10.03 6.58 -30.64
CA GLY A 53 9.83 5.60 -29.59
C GLY A 53 8.41 5.55 -29.02
N GLY A 54 7.41 6.04 -29.77
CA GLY A 54 6.00 5.99 -29.35
C GLY A 54 5.61 7.06 -28.32
N LEU A 55 6.48 8.04 -28.06
CA LEU A 55 6.30 9.04 -27.00
C LEU A 55 6.26 10.47 -27.57
N SER A 56 5.26 11.25 -27.14
CA SER A 56 5.23 12.70 -27.30
C SER A 56 5.34 13.39 -25.94
N LEU A 57 6.18 14.42 -25.87
CA LEU A 57 6.41 15.26 -24.70
C LEU A 57 6.05 16.73 -24.97
N GLU A 58 5.39 17.02 -26.08
CA GLU A 58 5.11 18.39 -26.55
C GLU A 58 4.13 19.15 -25.64
N HIS A 59 3.20 18.43 -25.02
CA HIS A 59 2.12 18.99 -24.20
C HIS A 59 2.20 18.60 -22.72
N VAL A 60 3.39 18.23 -22.24
CA VAL A 60 3.58 17.80 -20.86
C VAL A 60 3.47 18.96 -19.87
N ASP A 61 2.77 18.71 -18.77
CA ASP A 61 2.77 19.57 -17.59
C ASP A 61 3.62 18.99 -16.45
N LEU A 62 4.85 19.49 -16.30
CA LEU A 62 5.77 19.09 -15.23
C LEU A 62 5.32 19.47 -13.80
N SER A 63 4.17 20.13 -13.64
CA SER A 63 3.58 20.43 -12.33
C SER A 63 2.54 19.41 -11.88
N ARG A 64 2.22 18.44 -12.74
CA ARG A 64 1.26 17.38 -12.43
C ARG A 64 1.59 16.15 -13.27
N LEU A 65 2.43 15.29 -12.72
CA LEU A 65 2.82 14.01 -13.31
C LEU A 65 2.02 12.85 -12.72
N ALA A 66 2.08 11.67 -13.35
CA ALA A 66 1.56 10.41 -12.79
C ALA A 66 0.09 10.45 -12.39
N VAL A 67 -0.76 10.97 -13.28
CA VAL A 67 -2.21 11.09 -13.04
C VAL A 67 -2.89 9.73 -13.05
N ASP A 68 -2.39 8.83 -13.87
CA ASP A 68 -2.81 7.44 -13.97
C ASP A 68 -1.58 6.50 -14.08
N ALA A 69 -1.85 5.19 -14.02
CA ALA A 69 -0.80 4.18 -13.99
C ALA A 69 0.05 4.16 -15.27
N ASP A 70 -0.57 4.38 -16.43
CA ASP A 70 0.13 4.34 -17.72
C ASP A 70 1.07 5.56 -17.84
N GLU A 71 0.62 6.73 -17.39
CA GLU A 71 1.44 7.93 -17.34
C GLU A 71 2.60 7.78 -16.34
N THR A 72 2.35 7.16 -15.19
CA THR A 72 3.36 6.89 -14.16
C THR A 72 4.51 6.04 -14.73
N GLU A 73 4.20 4.96 -15.44
CA GLU A 73 5.21 4.10 -16.07
C GLU A 73 6.07 4.86 -17.09
N VAL A 74 5.45 5.75 -17.88
CA VAL A 74 6.18 6.59 -18.83
C VAL A 74 7.15 7.52 -18.10
N TRP A 75 6.72 8.17 -17.01
CA TRP A 75 7.55 9.08 -16.23
C TRP A 75 8.68 8.38 -15.49
N GLU A 76 8.45 7.20 -14.92
CA GLU A 76 9.50 6.37 -14.33
C GLU A 76 10.57 5.99 -15.37
N ASN A 77 10.14 5.67 -16.60
CA ASN A 77 11.06 5.39 -17.69
C ASN A 77 11.88 6.63 -18.07
N ILE A 78 11.24 7.80 -18.16
CA ILE A 78 11.94 9.07 -18.42
C ILE A 78 12.98 9.34 -17.32
N ALA A 79 12.61 9.25 -16.04
CA ALA A 79 13.52 9.42 -14.91
C ALA A 79 14.72 8.46 -15.03
N ARG A 80 14.46 7.18 -15.32
CA ARG A 80 15.51 6.16 -15.53
C ARG A 80 16.43 6.51 -16.71
N LYS A 81 15.90 7.03 -17.82
CA LYS A 81 16.70 7.46 -18.98
C LYS A 81 17.56 8.69 -18.67
N LEU A 82 17.06 9.62 -17.85
CA LEU A 82 17.83 10.77 -17.38
C LEU A 82 18.94 10.34 -16.42
N ARG A 83 18.63 9.51 -15.41
CA ARG A 83 19.59 8.97 -14.44
C ARG A 83 20.69 8.13 -15.07
N THR A 84 20.37 7.36 -16.11
CA THR A 84 21.36 6.55 -16.84
C THR A 84 22.08 7.32 -17.94
N ARG A 85 21.72 8.59 -18.18
CA ARG A 85 22.23 9.39 -19.30
C ARG A 85 22.03 8.64 -20.64
N ALA A 86 20.97 7.86 -20.76
CA ALA A 86 20.65 7.16 -22.02
C ALA A 86 20.02 8.10 -23.05
N MET A 87 19.39 9.19 -22.60
CA MET A 87 18.83 10.24 -23.45
C MET A 87 19.46 11.60 -23.16
N PRO A 88 19.65 12.47 -24.16
CA PRO A 88 19.51 12.21 -25.60
C PRO A 88 20.49 11.13 -26.12
N PRO A 89 20.24 10.50 -27.29
CA PRO A 89 21.12 9.45 -27.82
C PRO A 89 22.51 10.01 -28.21
N PRO A 90 23.52 9.13 -28.37
CA PRO A 90 24.85 9.55 -28.84
C PRO A 90 24.77 10.36 -30.14
N GLY A 91 25.57 11.43 -30.24
CA GLY A 91 25.57 12.34 -31.39
C GLY A 91 24.55 13.49 -31.33
N ARG A 92 23.73 13.57 -30.29
CA ARG A 92 22.89 14.74 -30.00
C ARG A 92 23.52 15.64 -28.94
N GLN A 93 23.12 16.91 -28.96
CA GLN A 93 23.46 17.84 -27.87
C GLN A 93 22.90 17.28 -26.56
N ARG A 94 23.69 17.35 -25.49
CA ARG A 94 23.33 16.80 -24.19
C ARG A 94 23.25 17.92 -23.15
N PRO A 95 22.30 17.84 -22.20
CA PRO A 95 22.32 18.69 -21.01
C PRO A 95 23.63 18.58 -20.24
N SER A 96 23.92 19.60 -19.45
CA SER A 96 24.96 19.54 -18.43
C SER A 96 24.60 18.54 -17.32
N GLU A 97 25.60 18.11 -16.57
CA GLU A 97 25.41 17.16 -15.47
C GLU A 97 24.43 17.69 -14.41
N SER A 98 24.54 18.97 -14.06
CA SER A 98 23.61 19.62 -13.12
C SER A 98 22.18 19.67 -13.64
N GLN A 99 21.98 19.80 -14.96
CA GLN A 99 20.64 19.79 -15.55
C GLN A 99 20.03 18.39 -15.51
N TYR A 100 20.81 17.35 -15.80
CA TYR A 100 20.35 15.96 -15.62
C TYR A 100 19.89 15.69 -14.20
N GLU A 101 20.72 16.03 -13.22
CA GLU A 101 20.44 15.79 -11.81
C GLU A 101 19.21 16.58 -11.33
N ALA A 102 19.11 17.87 -11.67
CA ALA A 102 17.99 18.71 -11.27
C ALA A 102 16.65 18.21 -11.86
N VAL A 103 16.62 17.87 -13.15
CA VAL A 103 15.38 17.43 -13.80
C VAL A 103 15.00 16.03 -13.37
N ALA A 104 15.95 15.10 -13.25
CA ALA A 104 15.66 13.76 -12.76
C ALA A 104 15.11 13.80 -11.32
N ALA A 105 15.74 14.58 -10.44
CA ALA A 105 15.27 14.75 -9.07
C ALA A 105 13.86 15.35 -9.02
N ARG A 106 13.58 16.36 -9.87
CA ARG A 106 12.24 16.97 -9.94
C ARG A 106 11.18 15.96 -10.38
N VAL A 107 11.44 15.17 -11.42
CA VAL A 107 10.50 14.14 -11.88
C VAL A 107 10.29 13.09 -10.80
N GLU A 108 11.35 12.64 -10.14
CA GLU A 108 11.26 11.66 -9.05
C GLU A 108 10.46 12.20 -7.86
N THR A 109 10.67 13.44 -7.44
CA THR A 109 9.87 14.06 -6.35
C THR A 109 8.38 14.10 -6.70
N GLU A 110 8.03 14.49 -7.93
CA GLU A 110 6.62 14.53 -8.34
C GLU A 110 6.00 13.12 -8.42
N LEU A 111 6.78 12.11 -8.81
CA LEU A 111 6.36 10.71 -8.78
C LEU A 111 6.15 10.20 -7.36
N ASP A 112 7.06 10.52 -6.45
CA ASP A 112 7.00 10.15 -5.04
C ASP A 112 5.78 10.83 -4.35
N ASP A 113 5.58 12.12 -4.60
CA ASP A 113 4.43 12.89 -4.09
C ASP A 113 3.10 12.31 -4.59
N ALA A 114 3.03 11.92 -5.87
CA ALA A 114 1.86 11.28 -6.46
C ALA A 114 1.59 9.90 -5.83
N ALA A 115 2.63 9.11 -5.60
CA ALA A 115 2.54 7.79 -4.96
C ALA A 115 2.11 7.90 -3.49
N GLU A 116 2.55 8.93 -2.76
CA GLU A 116 2.11 9.20 -1.38
C GLU A 116 0.65 9.65 -1.32
N ALA A 117 0.22 10.49 -2.27
CA ALA A 117 -1.16 10.98 -2.34
C ALA A 117 -2.17 9.88 -2.69
N ALA A 118 -1.78 8.90 -3.51
CA ALA A 118 -2.62 7.78 -3.91
C ALA A 118 -1.85 6.45 -3.91
N PRO A 119 -1.59 5.85 -2.72
CA PRO A 119 -0.80 4.62 -2.62
C PRO A 119 -1.42 3.48 -3.41
N ASN A 120 -0.66 2.94 -4.36
CA ASN A 120 -1.04 1.76 -5.12
C ASN A 120 -0.26 0.54 -4.58
N PRO A 121 -0.88 -0.35 -3.79
CA PRO A 121 -0.23 -1.56 -3.28
C PRO A 121 0.05 -2.61 -4.38
N GLY A 122 -0.18 -2.27 -5.65
CA GLY A 122 -0.03 -3.16 -6.80
C GLY A 122 -1.12 -4.20 -6.89
N ARG A 123 -0.84 -5.28 -7.62
CA ARG A 123 -1.70 -6.47 -7.61
C ARG A 123 -1.60 -7.10 -6.23
N ARG A 124 -2.69 -7.04 -5.47
CA ARG A 124 -2.80 -7.85 -4.25
C ARG A 124 -2.63 -9.32 -4.65
N PRO A 125 -1.74 -10.09 -3.97
CA PRO A 125 -1.66 -11.53 -4.19
C PRO A 125 -3.04 -12.17 -4.04
N ALA A 126 -3.22 -13.38 -4.60
CA ALA A 126 -4.38 -14.19 -4.26
C ALA A 126 -4.53 -14.25 -2.73
N VAL A 127 -5.77 -14.34 -2.21
CA VAL A 127 -6.01 -14.39 -0.76
C VAL A 127 -5.10 -15.44 -0.12
N HIS A 128 -4.13 -14.98 0.67
CA HIS A 128 -3.13 -15.85 1.27
C HIS A 128 -3.79 -16.68 2.37
N ARG A 129 -4.00 -17.98 2.12
CA ARG A 129 -4.33 -18.92 3.20
C ARG A 129 -3.09 -19.15 4.05
N LEU A 130 -3.26 -19.32 5.36
CA LEU A 130 -2.15 -19.75 6.21
C LEU A 130 -1.61 -21.09 5.71
N ASN A 131 -0.28 -21.21 5.63
CA ASN A 131 0.35 -22.51 5.46
C ASN A 131 0.29 -23.31 6.78
N ARG A 132 0.71 -24.57 6.76
CA ARG A 132 0.62 -25.48 7.90
C ARG A 132 1.40 -24.98 9.12
N ALA A 133 2.57 -24.39 8.92
CA ALA A 133 3.39 -23.85 10.00
C ALA A 133 2.73 -22.59 10.59
N GLU A 134 2.28 -21.68 9.74
CA GLU A 134 1.57 -20.46 10.13
C GLU A 134 0.27 -20.77 10.85
N TYR A 135 -0.51 -21.74 10.37
CA TYR A 135 -1.73 -22.21 11.03
C TYR A 135 -1.42 -22.75 12.43
N THR A 136 -0.38 -23.59 12.56
CA THR A 136 0.03 -24.17 13.84
C THR A 136 0.45 -23.09 14.84
N ASN A 137 1.28 -22.14 14.40
CA ASN A 137 1.71 -21.01 15.22
C ASN A 137 0.53 -20.13 15.63
N THR A 138 -0.41 -19.88 14.71
CA THR A 138 -1.63 -19.11 15.00
C THR A 138 -2.50 -19.78 16.06
N ILE A 139 -2.67 -21.11 16.01
CA ILE A 139 -3.41 -21.84 17.04
C ILE A 139 -2.73 -21.75 18.40
N ARG A 140 -1.40 -21.87 18.44
CA ARG A 140 -0.63 -21.68 19.67
C ARG A 140 -0.80 -20.26 20.22
N ASP A 141 -0.69 -19.25 19.37
CA ASP A 141 -0.71 -17.86 19.83
C ASP A 141 -2.11 -17.39 20.24
N LEU A 142 -3.17 -17.88 19.59
CA LEU A 142 -4.56 -17.52 19.92
C LEU A 142 -5.16 -18.32 21.07
N PHE A 143 -4.83 -19.61 21.19
CA PHE A 143 -5.46 -20.52 22.15
C PHE A 143 -4.51 -21.09 23.20
N ALA A 144 -3.21 -20.76 23.15
CA ALA A 144 -2.17 -21.38 23.97
C ALA A 144 -2.14 -22.92 23.85
N LEU A 145 -2.54 -23.45 22.69
CA LEU A 145 -2.59 -24.88 22.43
C LEU A 145 -1.44 -25.30 21.52
N GLU A 146 -0.67 -26.29 21.95
CA GLU A 146 0.31 -26.96 21.11
C GLU A 146 -0.37 -28.07 20.30
N VAL A 147 -0.33 -27.94 18.97
CA VAL A 147 -0.93 -28.90 18.04
C VAL A 147 0.09 -29.33 16.98
N ASP A 148 0.00 -30.59 16.54
CA ASP A 148 0.83 -31.07 15.44
C ASP A 148 0.17 -30.79 14.09
N GLY A 149 0.66 -29.74 13.41
CA GLY A 149 0.19 -29.36 12.08
C GLY A 149 0.33 -30.47 11.03
N ALA A 150 1.36 -31.33 11.11
CA ALA A 150 1.61 -32.40 10.14
C ALA A 150 0.60 -33.54 10.22
N VAL A 151 0.00 -33.73 11.41
CA VAL A 151 -1.10 -34.67 11.60
C VAL A 151 -2.44 -34.07 11.18
N LEU A 152 -2.62 -32.76 11.36
CA LEU A 152 -3.89 -32.08 11.12
C LEU A 152 -4.12 -31.70 9.67
N LEU A 153 -3.06 -31.28 8.97
CA LEU A 153 -3.13 -30.71 7.63
C LEU A 153 -2.13 -31.39 6.69
N PRO A 154 -2.46 -31.55 5.41
CA PRO A 154 -1.52 -32.05 4.42
C PRO A 154 -0.33 -31.08 4.25
N ALA A 155 0.72 -31.55 3.59
CA ALA A 155 1.83 -30.67 3.20
C ALA A 155 1.36 -29.59 2.22
N ASP A 156 1.96 -28.41 2.33
CA ASP A 156 1.70 -27.29 1.43
C ASP A 156 2.50 -27.40 0.13
N ASP A 157 1.97 -26.79 -0.92
CA ASP A 157 2.69 -26.62 -2.18
C ASP A 157 3.81 -25.59 -2.00
N SER A 158 4.99 -25.88 -2.58
CA SER A 158 6.14 -24.98 -2.55
C SER A 158 6.34 -24.30 -3.90
N GLY A 159 6.55 -22.98 -3.89
CA GLY A 159 6.95 -22.17 -5.06
C GLY A 159 8.26 -21.45 -4.80
N TYR A 160 9.14 -21.36 -5.79
CA TYR A 160 10.42 -20.63 -5.68
C TYR A 160 11.27 -21.02 -4.44
N GLY A 161 11.08 -22.24 -3.90
CA GLY A 161 11.75 -22.71 -2.69
C GLY A 161 11.06 -22.37 -1.35
N PHE A 162 9.88 -21.74 -1.38
CA PHE A 162 9.13 -21.34 -0.20
C PHE A 162 7.70 -21.92 -0.22
N ASP A 163 7.14 -22.18 0.95
CA ASP A 163 5.82 -22.77 1.16
C ASP A 163 4.79 -21.76 1.72
N ASN A 164 5.09 -20.47 1.65
CA ASN A 164 4.24 -19.36 2.10
C ASN A 164 3.90 -18.38 0.97
N ILE A 165 3.99 -18.84 -0.28
CA ILE A 165 3.70 -18.01 -1.45
C ILE A 165 2.21 -18.12 -1.77
N ALA A 166 1.48 -17.04 -1.51
CA ALA A 166 0.03 -16.96 -1.69
C ALA A 166 -0.47 -17.45 -3.06
N ASP A 167 0.26 -17.14 -4.14
CA ASP A 167 -0.12 -17.52 -5.51
C ASP A 167 0.03 -19.03 -5.80
N VAL A 168 0.78 -19.76 -4.96
CA VAL A 168 0.98 -21.22 -5.07
C VAL A 168 0.05 -21.96 -4.11
N LEU A 169 -0.33 -21.33 -3.00
CA LEU A 169 -1.18 -21.94 -1.98
C LEU A 169 -2.65 -21.95 -2.38
N SER A 170 -3.04 -22.99 -3.10
CA SER A 170 -4.44 -23.23 -3.48
C SER A 170 -5.27 -23.86 -2.34
N VAL A 171 -6.59 -23.69 -2.39
CA VAL A 171 -7.55 -24.37 -1.50
C VAL A 171 -8.33 -25.41 -2.30
N SER A 172 -8.04 -26.69 -2.06
CA SER A 172 -8.82 -27.79 -2.62
C SER A 172 -9.99 -28.18 -1.70
N PRO A 173 -11.07 -28.81 -2.22
CA PRO A 173 -12.17 -29.30 -1.38
C PRO A 173 -11.70 -30.21 -0.23
N MET A 174 -10.73 -31.10 -0.52
CA MET A 174 -10.12 -31.97 0.48
C MET A 174 -9.41 -31.18 1.59
N LEU A 175 -8.68 -30.12 1.22
CA LEU A 175 -8.01 -29.28 2.20
C LEU A 175 -9.03 -28.55 3.10
N THR A 176 -10.14 -28.08 2.54
CA THR A 176 -11.23 -27.47 3.33
C THR A 176 -11.82 -28.45 4.34
N GLU A 177 -12.07 -29.70 3.94
CA GLU A 177 -12.54 -30.75 4.86
C GLU A 177 -11.54 -31.02 6.00
N ARG A 178 -10.24 -31.01 5.67
CA ARG A 178 -9.17 -31.14 6.68
C ARG A 178 -9.17 -29.97 7.65
N TYR A 179 -9.29 -28.73 7.18
CA TYR A 179 -9.41 -27.55 8.04
C TYR A 179 -10.61 -27.64 8.98
N LEU A 180 -11.78 -28.05 8.50
CA LEU A 180 -12.98 -28.20 9.35
C LEU A 180 -12.81 -29.30 10.40
N SER A 181 -12.15 -30.41 10.04
CA SER A 181 -11.84 -31.49 10.97
C SER A 181 -10.83 -31.05 12.06
N ALA A 182 -9.76 -30.37 11.65
CA ALA A 182 -8.77 -29.79 12.55
C ALA A 182 -9.41 -28.77 13.50
N ALA A 183 -10.20 -27.84 12.97
CA ALA A 183 -10.92 -26.84 13.75
C ALA A 183 -11.82 -27.49 14.81
N ARG A 184 -12.58 -28.54 14.45
CA ARG A 184 -13.43 -29.26 15.42
C ARG A 184 -12.62 -29.87 16.56
N LYS A 185 -11.45 -30.44 16.27
CA LYS A 185 -10.56 -31.01 17.29
C LYS A 185 -9.99 -29.90 18.20
N ILE A 186 -9.50 -28.82 17.60
CA ILE A 186 -8.90 -27.69 18.31
C ILE A 186 -9.93 -26.99 19.20
N SER A 187 -11.14 -26.75 18.70
CA SER A 187 -12.21 -26.11 19.49
C SER A 187 -12.58 -26.92 20.73
N ARG A 188 -12.59 -28.26 20.65
CA ARG A 188 -12.84 -29.11 21.84
C ARG A 188 -11.73 -29.00 22.87
N LEU A 189 -10.47 -28.90 22.43
CA LEU A 189 -9.33 -28.69 23.33
C LEU A 189 -9.37 -27.30 23.96
N ALA A 190 -9.69 -26.27 23.17
CA ALA A 190 -9.72 -24.88 23.62
C ALA A 190 -10.85 -24.60 24.62
N VAL A 191 -12.04 -25.17 24.39
CA VAL A 191 -13.18 -25.05 25.31
C VAL A 191 -13.00 -25.93 26.55
N GLY A 192 -12.36 -27.11 26.38
CA GLY A 192 -12.25 -28.11 27.43
C GLY A 192 -13.59 -28.75 27.78
N ASP A 193 -13.62 -29.49 28.89
CA ASP A 193 -14.86 -30.03 29.45
C ASP A 193 -15.39 -29.09 30.54
N LEU A 194 -16.50 -28.41 30.22
CA LEU A 194 -17.17 -27.46 31.11
C LEU A 194 -17.86 -28.14 32.32
N SER A 195 -17.97 -29.47 32.31
CA SER A 195 -18.52 -30.25 33.41
C SER A 195 -17.46 -30.74 34.41
N LEU A 196 -16.16 -30.55 34.11
CA LEU A 196 -15.09 -30.87 35.04
C LEU A 196 -15.21 -30.01 36.30
N ALA A 197 -15.46 -30.67 37.44
CA ALA A 197 -15.30 -30.05 38.73
C ALA A 197 -13.80 -29.88 39.04
N PRO A 198 -13.39 -28.83 39.76
CA PRO A 198 -12.02 -28.70 40.22
C PRO A 198 -11.61 -29.96 40.99
N SER A 199 -10.53 -30.60 40.56
CA SER A 199 -9.91 -31.71 41.28
C SER A 199 -8.72 -31.20 42.08
N THR A 200 -8.52 -31.75 43.27
CA THR A 200 -7.34 -31.47 44.09
C THR A 200 -6.50 -32.73 44.12
N GLU A 201 -5.28 -32.64 43.63
CA GLU A 201 -4.27 -33.67 43.81
C GLU A 201 -3.37 -33.24 44.98
N ILE A 202 -3.36 -34.04 46.04
CA ILE A 202 -2.51 -33.81 47.21
C ILE A 202 -1.23 -34.61 47.00
N PHE A 203 -0.14 -33.91 46.71
CA PHE A 203 1.18 -34.51 46.70
C PHE A 203 1.68 -34.64 48.14
N GLU A 204 1.64 -35.85 48.68
CA GLU A 204 2.23 -36.11 49.99
C GLU A 204 3.76 -36.07 49.88
N VAL A 205 4.34 -35.03 50.47
CA VAL A 205 5.79 -34.96 50.67
C VAL A 205 6.16 -35.93 51.78
N ASN A 206 7.17 -36.76 51.54
CA ASN A 206 7.67 -37.70 52.54
C ASN A 206 8.07 -36.93 53.82
N LYS A 207 7.57 -37.36 54.99
CA LYS A 207 7.84 -36.75 56.30
C LYS A 207 9.31 -36.74 56.69
N TYR A 208 10.14 -37.54 56.02
CA TYR A 208 11.60 -37.60 56.21
C TYR A 208 12.37 -36.90 55.08
N LEU A 209 11.69 -36.24 54.13
CA LEU A 209 12.37 -35.46 53.11
C LEU A 209 12.95 -34.19 53.75
N HIS A 210 14.27 -34.19 53.94
CA HIS A 210 15.03 -33.02 54.37
C HIS A 210 15.10 -32.00 53.24
N GLN A 211 14.38 -30.89 53.38
CA GLN A 211 14.36 -29.77 52.43
C GLN A 211 15.16 -28.59 53.00
N ASP A 212 16.39 -28.90 53.41
CA ASP A 212 17.29 -27.97 54.11
C ASP A 212 18.08 -27.10 53.11
N ALA A 213 17.98 -27.43 51.82
CA ALA A 213 18.61 -26.75 50.70
C ALA A 213 17.55 -26.41 49.63
N ARG A 214 17.85 -25.39 48.82
CA ARG A 214 17.00 -25.00 47.70
C ARG A 214 16.93 -26.14 46.68
N VAL A 215 15.72 -26.56 46.32
CA VAL A 215 15.49 -27.71 45.43
C VAL A 215 15.80 -27.37 43.96
N SER A 216 15.52 -26.13 43.52
CA SER A 216 15.87 -25.65 42.18
C SER A 216 15.99 -24.12 42.12
N GLU A 217 16.82 -23.62 41.20
CA GLU A 217 16.91 -22.19 40.85
C GLU A 217 15.68 -21.69 40.09
N ASP A 218 14.93 -22.59 39.46
CA ASP A 218 13.70 -22.27 38.71
C ASP A 218 12.50 -22.02 39.64
N LEU A 219 12.63 -22.34 40.94
CA LEU A 219 11.57 -22.17 41.92
C LEU A 219 11.77 -20.90 42.78
N PRO A 220 10.68 -20.24 43.24
CA PRO A 220 10.76 -19.05 44.08
C PRO A 220 11.54 -19.27 45.38
N PHE A 221 12.17 -18.21 45.90
CA PHE A 221 12.84 -18.27 47.21
C PHE A 221 11.87 -18.71 48.32
N GLY A 222 12.26 -19.76 49.06
CA GLY A 222 11.43 -20.33 50.12
C GLY A 222 10.61 -21.56 49.70
N SER A 223 10.65 -21.96 48.43
CA SER A 223 10.25 -23.31 48.02
C SER A 223 11.22 -24.32 48.64
N ARG A 224 10.68 -25.09 49.57
CA ARG A 224 11.35 -26.21 50.22
C ARG A 224 10.85 -27.48 49.58
#